data_AF-A0A2F0A5P3-F1
#
_entry.id   AF-A0A2F0A5P3-F1
#
_cell.length_a   1.000
_cell.length_b   1.000
_cell.length_c   1.000
_cell.angle_alpha   90.00
_cell.angle_beta   90.00
_cell.angle_gamma   90.00
#
_symmetry.space_group_name_H-M   'P 1'
#
loop_
_entity.id
_entity.type
_entity.pdbx_description
1 polymer ?
#
loop_
_entity_poly.entity_id
_entity_poly.type
_entity_poly.pdbx_seq_one_letter_code
_entity_poly.pdbx_strand_id
1 'polypeptide(L)' 'MQMEAGIQPLDRLMSDAELRNNDLVSISQEGLTHKQVSKGRKGRKITKKLQLKILSAWNQLMSENLDLDDLFNYRGK' A
#
# COMPACT_ATOMS: atom_id res chain seq x y z
N MET A 1 -2.61 -7.34 20.96
CA MET A 1 -3.11 -7.20 19.58
C MET A 1 -1.97 -7.54 18.63
N GLN A 2 -2.11 -8.57 17.79
CA GLN A 2 -1.03 -9.00 16.89
C GLN A 2 -0.81 -7.95 15.81
N MET A 3 0.40 -7.37 15.74
CA MET A 3 0.74 -6.22 14.89
C MET A 3 1.19 -6.60 13.48
N GLU A 4 1.33 -7.89 13.18
CA GLU A 4 1.71 -8.40 11.87
C GLU A 4 0.52 -9.08 11.19
N ALA A 5 0.48 -9.00 9.87
CA ALA A 5 -0.54 -9.58 8.99
C ALA A 5 0.07 -10.43 7.85
N GLY A 6 1.36 -10.75 7.93
CA GLY A 6 2.12 -11.42 6.86
C GLY A 6 2.34 -10.52 5.64
N ILE A 7 3.12 -10.95 4.66
CA ILE A 7 3.35 -10.16 3.43
C ILE A 7 2.00 -9.85 2.77
N GLN A 8 1.82 -8.59 2.36
CA GLN A 8 0.57 -8.12 1.77
C GLN A 8 0.58 -8.29 0.25
N PRO A 9 -0.58 -8.48 -0.39
CA PRO A 9 -0.71 -8.51 -1.85
C PRO A 9 -0.02 -7.34 -2.56
N LEU A 10 -0.05 -6.14 -1.95
CA LEU A 10 0.69 -4.96 -2.41
C LEU A 10 2.17 -5.22 -2.72
N ASP A 11 2.86 -6.07 -1.95
CA ASP A 11 4.27 -6.35 -2.18
C ASP A 11 4.53 -7.05 -3.52
N ARG A 12 3.65 -8.02 -3.83
CA ARG A 12 3.68 -8.72 -5.12
C ARG A 12 3.29 -7.78 -6.25
N LEU A 13 2.20 -7.03 -6.12
CA LEU A 13 1.75 -6.07 -7.13
C LEU A 13 2.87 -5.08 -7.50
N MET A 14 3.55 -4.51 -6.49
CA MET A 14 4.68 -3.61 -6.72
C MET A 14 5.85 -4.30 -7.41
N SER A 15 6.14 -5.56 -7.08
CA SER A 15 7.25 -6.30 -7.67
C SER A 15 6.95 -6.68 -9.13
N ASP A 16 5.73 -7.15 -9.40
CA ASP A 16 5.27 -7.55 -10.74
C ASP A 16 5.20 -6.33 -11.69
N ALA A 17 4.87 -5.14 -11.17
CA ALA A 17 4.87 -3.89 -11.93
C ALA A 17 6.22 -3.15 -11.94
N GLU A 18 7.29 -3.74 -11.40
CA GLU A 18 8.64 -3.15 -11.25
C GLU A 18 8.66 -1.78 -10.53
N LEU A 19 7.69 -1.56 -9.63
CA LEU A 19 7.52 -0.32 -8.89
C LEU A 19 8.36 -0.29 -7.60
N ARG A 20 8.93 0.87 -7.32
CA ARG A 20 9.61 1.19 -6.08
C ARG A 20 8.67 1.96 -5.17
N ASN A 21 8.97 1.95 -3.86
CA ASN A 21 8.22 2.75 -2.88
C ASN A 21 8.20 4.24 -3.24
N ASN A 22 9.24 4.74 -3.92
CA ASN A 22 9.32 6.12 -4.35
C ASN A 22 8.24 6.50 -5.37
N ASP A 23 7.83 5.57 -6.22
CA ASP A 23 6.90 5.86 -7.30
C ASP A 23 5.52 6.18 -6.70
N LEU A 24 5.05 5.37 -5.73
CA LEU A 24 3.85 5.67 -4.94
C LEU A 24 3.98 6.93 -4.07
N VAL A 25 5.16 7.18 -3.50
CA VAL A 25 5.39 8.39 -2.69
C VAL A 25 5.33 9.66 -3.55
N SER A 26 5.90 9.61 -4.76
CA SER A 26 6.01 10.78 -5.64
C SER A 26 4.66 11.24 -6.20
N ILE A 27 3.72 10.32 -6.40
CA ILE A 27 2.38 10.61 -6.91
C ILE A 27 1.37 10.93 -5.79
N SER A 28 1.66 10.52 -4.55
CA SER A 28 0.70 10.65 -3.45
C SER A 28 0.48 12.11 -3.04
N GLN A 29 -0.77 12.56 -3.17
CA GLN A 29 -1.20 13.91 -2.74
C GLN A 29 -1.40 14.02 -1.21
N GLU A 30 -1.40 12.90 -0.48
CA GLU A 30 -1.75 12.84 0.94
C GLU A 30 -0.54 12.71 1.87
N GLY A 31 0.68 12.96 1.38
CA GLY A 31 1.90 12.89 2.18
C GLY A 31 2.24 11.46 2.61
N LEU A 32 2.41 10.57 1.63
CA LEU A 32 2.88 9.20 1.85
C LEU A 32 4.41 9.19 1.98
N THR A 33 4.96 8.34 2.85
CA THR A 33 6.42 8.19 3.05
C THR A 33 6.89 6.80 2.64
N HIS A 34 8.16 6.65 2.24
CA HIS A 34 8.72 5.34 1.87
C HIS A 34 8.59 4.30 3.00
N LYS A 35 8.73 4.74 4.26
CA LYS A 35 8.58 3.88 5.44
C LYS A 35 7.14 3.38 5.60
N GLN A 36 6.15 4.22 5.30
CA GLN A 36 4.74 3.81 5.34
C GLN A 36 4.42 2.77 4.27
N VAL A 37 4.88 2.98 3.02
CA VAL A 37 4.73 2.00 1.95
C VAL A 37 5.40 0.68 2.31
N SER A 38 6.65 0.73 2.81
CA SER A 38 7.37 -0.48 3.23
C SER A 38 6.67 -1.25 4.34
N LYS A 39 5.99 -0.58 5.28
CA LYS A 39 5.19 -1.23 6.32
C LYS A 39 3.98 -1.94 5.72
N GLY A 40 3.27 -1.25 4.82
CA GLY A 40 2.12 -1.80 4.09
C GLY A 40 2.49 -3.06 3.33
N ARG A 41 3.61 -3.06 2.59
CA ARG A 41 4.10 -4.24 1.86
C ARG A 41 4.46 -5.42 2.75
N LYS A 42 5.29 -5.18 3.77
CA LYS A 42 5.91 -6.23 4.60
C LYS A 42 4.97 -6.85 5.64
N GLY A 43 3.72 -6.40 5.71
CA GLY A 43 2.74 -6.99 6.62
C GLY A 43 2.60 -6.34 7.98
N ARG A 44 3.28 -5.21 8.21
CA ARG A 44 3.05 -4.46 9.43
C ARG A 44 1.65 -3.86 9.37
N LYS A 45 0.82 -4.13 10.37
CA LYS A 45 -0.52 -3.55 10.43
C LYS A 45 -0.43 -2.02 10.45
N ILE A 46 -1.13 -1.41 9.50
CA ILE A 46 -1.30 0.02 9.32
C ILE A 46 -2.79 0.39 9.48
N THR A 47 -3.06 1.66 9.72
CA THR A 47 -4.43 2.16 9.90
C THR A 47 -5.19 2.10 8.58
N LYS A 48 -6.53 2.05 8.63
CA LYS A 48 -7.37 2.06 7.42
C LYS A 48 -7.10 3.29 6.56
N LYS A 49 -6.89 4.45 7.19
CA LYS A 49 -6.53 5.70 6.51
C LYS A 49 -5.24 5.55 5.70
N LEU A 50 -4.22 4.88 6.25
CA LEU A 50 -2.97 4.68 5.52
C LEU A 50 -3.13 3.67 4.38
N GLN A 51 -3.96 2.64 4.55
CA GLN A 51 -4.28 1.71 3.45
C GLN A 51 -4.95 2.45 2.29
N LEU A 52 -5.93 3.32 2.57
CA LEU A 52 -6.61 4.13 1.56
C LEU A 52 -5.66 5.09 0.82
N LYS A 53 -4.70 5.70 1.52
CA LYS A 53 -3.66 6.54 0.88
C LYS A 53 -2.83 5.76 -0.13
N ILE A 54 -2.42 4.55 0.24
CA ILE A 54 -1.64 3.67 -0.63
C ILE A 54 -2.48 3.24 -1.83
N LEU A 55 -3.75 2.88 -1.61
CA LEU A 55 -4.68 2.53 -2.68
C LEU A 55 -4.88 3.68 -3.67
N SER A 56 -5.13 4.88 -3.15
CA SER A 56 -5.30 6.09 -3.96
C SER A 56 -4.05 6.36 -4.81
N ALA A 57 -2.86 6.29 -4.21
CA ALA A 57 -1.60 6.46 -4.93
C ALA A 57 -1.37 5.38 -6.00
N TRP A 58 -1.73 4.13 -5.72
CA TRP A 58 -1.64 3.03 -6.70
C TRP A 58 -2.57 3.27 -7.88
N ASN A 59 -3.86 3.47 -7.62
CA ASN A 59 -4.87 3.67 -8.66
C ASN A 59 -4.55 4.89 -9.53
N GLN A 60 -4.02 5.96 -8.93
CA GLN A 60 -3.57 7.14 -9.67
C GLN A 60 -2.33 6.84 -10.55
N LEU A 61 -1.34 6.11 -10.03
CA LEU A 61 -0.12 5.79 -10.77
C LEU A 61 -0.40 4.87 -11.96
N MET A 62 -1.22 3.84 -11.73
CA MET A 62 -1.49 2.79 -12.71
C MET A 62 -2.69 3.10 -13.61
N SER A 63 -3.44 4.18 -13.32
CA SER A 63 -4.74 4.46 -13.94
C SER A 63 -5.71 3.27 -13.82
N GLU A 64 -5.69 2.63 -12.65
CA GLU A 64 -6.52 1.47 -12.30
C GLU A 64 -7.61 1.85 -11.29
N ASN A 65 -8.53 0.93 -11.06
CA ASN A 65 -9.59 1.08 -10.05
C ASN A 65 -9.66 -0.17 -9.16
N LEU A 66 -8.52 -0.49 -8.53
CA LEU A 66 -8.45 -1.55 -7.52
C LEU A 66 -9.15 -1.11 -6.24
N ASP A 67 -9.45 -2.08 -5.39
CA ASP A 67 -9.94 -1.87 -4.04
C ASP A 67 -8.91 -2.24 -2.96
N LEU A 68 -9.32 -2.15 -1.69
CA LEU A 68 -8.43 -2.46 -0.58
C LEU A 68 -8.13 -3.97 -0.44
N ASP A 69 -9.03 -4.86 -0.87
CA ASP A 69 -8.85 -6.32 -0.81
C ASP A 69 -7.81 -6.77 -1.84
N ASP A 70 -7.65 -6.04 -2.95
CA ASP A 70 -6.59 -6.27 -3.93
C ASP A 70 -5.19 -6.00 -3.37
N LEU A 71 -5.04 -5.00 -2.48
CA LEU A 71 -3.75 -4.57 -1.95
C LEU A 71 -3.44 -5.15 -0.56
N PHE A 72 -4.45 -5.49 0.24
CA PHE A 72 -4.29 -5.86 1.65
C PHE A 72 -5.17 -7.04 2.05
N ASN A 73 -4.59 -7.99 2.78
CA ASN A 73 -5.30 -9.16 3.32
C ASN A 73 -6.00 -8.89 4.67
N TYR A 74 -6.01 -7.64 5.12
CA TYR A 74 -6.67 -7.19 6.34
C TYR A 74 -7.19 -5.76 6.21
N ARG A 75 -8.05 -5.37 7.15
CA ARG A 75 -8.51 -3.99 7.31
C ARG A 75 -7.90 -3.38 8.57
N GLY A 76 -7.23 -2.24 8.39
CA GLY A 76 -6.77 -1.43 9.50
C GLY A 76 -7.95 -0.98 10.37
N LYS A 77 -7.70 -0.81 11.66
CA LYS A 77 -8.63 -0.12 12.55
C LYS A 77 -8.58 1.39 12.31
#